data_AF-A0A358EFR7-F1
#
_entry.id   AF-A0A358EFR7-F1
#
_cell.length_a   1.000
_cell.length_b   1.000
_cell.length_c   1.000
_cell.angle_alpha   90.00
_cell.angle_beta   90.00
_cell.angle_gamma   90.00
#
_symmetry.space_group_name_H-M   'P 1'
#
loop_
_entity.id
_entity.type
_entity.pdbx_description
1 polymer ?
#
loop_
_entity_poly.entity_id
_entity_poly.type
_entity_poly.pdbx_seq_one_letter_code
_entity_poly.pdbx_strand_id
1 'polypeptide(L)'
;MSDELRDLVGKPVKIPGFTVPLEDFASSATEFLLVPYVGACVHTPPPPPNQLVYVEMDEGRRATMDGWNPVWLEGILHVEDVNGIYGSSSYRVVGMSVKPYG
;
A
#
# COMPACT_ATOMS: atom_id res chain seq x y z
N MET A 1 -0.50 9.49 -16.93
CA MET A 1 -1.02 9.93 -15.62
C MET A 1 -2.18 10.85 -15.86
N SER A 2 -3.35 10.60 -15.25
CA SER A 2 -4.53 11.47 -15.41
C SER A 2 -4.38 12.75 -14.60
N ASP A 3 -5.17 13.76 -14.92
CA ASP A 3 -5.14 15.05 -14.23
C ASP A 3 -5.72 14.95 -12.81
N GLU A 4 -6.70 14.08 -12.58
CA GLU A 4 -7.22 13.83 -11.23
C GLU A 4 -6.15 13.21 -10.33
N LEU A 5 -5.35 12.28 -10.87
CA LEU A 5 -4.26 11.67 -10.11
C LEU A 5 -3.17 12.70 -9.79
N ARG A 6 -2.84 13.60 -10.73
CA ARG A 6 -1.92 14.73 -10.49
C ARG A 6 -2.39 15.58 -9.33
N ASP A 7 -3.68 15.86 -9.26
CA ASP A 7 -4.26 16.69 -8.21
C ASP A 7 -4.22 16.03 -6.82
N LEU A 8 -4.04 14.71 -6.73
CA LEU A 8 -3.92 14.00 -5.44
C LEU A 8 -2.48 13.89 -4.95
N VAL A 9 -1.49 14.12 -5.81
CA VAL A 9 -0.07 14.02 -5.42
C VAL A 9 0.26 15.06 -4.36
N GLY A 10 0.92 14.62 -3.28
CA GLY A 10 1.28 15.44 -2.13
C GLY A 10 0.08 15.79 -1.22
N LYS A 11 -1.11 15.24 -1.47
CA LYS A 11 -2.31 15.49 -0.66
C LYS A 11 -2.68 14.28 0.21
N PRO A 12 -3.44 14.52 1.29
CA PRO A 12 -4.10 13.44 2.02
C PRO A 12 -5.04 12.66 1.11
N VAL A 13 -4.87 11.34 1.10
CA VAL A 13 -5.71 10.38 0.38
C VAL A 13 -6.23 9.33 1.34
N LYS A 14 -7.35 8.71 0.95
CA LYS A 14 -7.91 7.55 1.62
C LYS A 14 -8.12 6.43 0.60
N ILE A 15 -7.41 5.33 0.77
CA ILE A 15 -7.33 4.24 -0.21
C ILE A 15 -7.80 2.93 0.45
N PRO A 16 -8.78 2.23 -0.15
CA PRO A 16 -9.13 0.90 0.30
C PRO A 16 -8.19 -0.14 -0.29
N GLY A 17 -7.89 -1.20 0.46
CA GLY A 17 -7.12 -2.32 -0.07
C GLY A 17 -6.81 -3.38 0.98
N PHE A 18 -5.88 -4.26 0.65
CA PHE A 18 -5.43 -5.35 1.51
C PHE A 18 -3.94 -5.18 1.78
N THR A 19 -3.53 -5.44 3.02
CA THR A 19 -2.12 -5.32 3.45
C THR A 19 -1.35 -6.58 3.06
N VAL A 20 -0.21 -6.40 2.39
CA VAL A 20 0.73 -7.50 2.11
C VAL A 20 2.06 -7.14 2.78
N PRO A 21 2.48 -7.88 3.82
CA PRO A 21 3.75 -7.61 4.48
C PRO A 21 4.92 -7.91 3.52
N LEU A 22 6.00 -7.15 3.68
CA LEU A 22 7.26 -7.44 3.00
C LEU A 22 8.03 -8.56 3.72
N GLU A 23 7.86 -8.69 5.03
CA GLU A 23 8.46 -9.77 5.81
C GLU A 23 7.48 -10.95 5.97
N ASP A 24 7.97 -12.16 5.73
CA ASP A 24 7.17 -13.36 5.89
C ASP A 24 6.66 -13.52 7.32
N PHE A 25 5.39 -13.93 7.47
CA PHE A 25 4.72 -14.16 8.76
C PHE A 25 4.66 -12.96 9.71
N ALA A 26 4.93 -11.73 9.22
CA ALA A 26 4.76 -10.53 10.02
C ALA A 26 3.27 -10.30 10.35
N SER A 27 2.95 -10.14 11.63
CA SER A 27 1.61 -9.75 12.10
C SER A 27 1.42 -8.22 12.14
N SER A 28 2.52 -7.46 12.06
CA SER A 28 2.51 -6.01 11.93
C SER A 28 3.78 -5.50 11.25
N ALA A 29 3.66 -4.44 10.46
CA ALA A 29 4.78 -3.86 9.71
C ALA A 29 4.74 -2.33 9.68
N THR A 30 5.92 -1.72 9.57
CA THR A 30 6.10 -0.29 9.26
C THR A 30 6.10 -0.04 7.75
N GLU A 31 6.44 -1.06 6.96
CA GLU A 31 6.47 -1.02 5.50
C GLU A 31 5.73 -2.23 4.92
N PHE A 32 4.87 -1.99 3.93
CA PHE A 32 4.05 -3.03 3.31
C PHE A 32 3.53 -2.59 1.94
N LEU A 33 3.01 -3.53 1.16
CA LEU A 33 2.24 -3.21 -0.06
C LEU A 33 0.75 -3.16 0.28
N LEU A 34 0.05 -2.14 -0.21
CA LEU A 34 -1.41 -2.14 -0.29
C LEU A 34 -1.82 -2.59 -1.70
N VAL A 35 -2.67 -3.61 -1.76
CA VAL A 35 -3.12 -4.23 -3.01
C VAL A 35 -4.64 -4.21 -3.15
N PRO A 36 -5.20 -4.24 -4.37
CA PRO A 36 -6.64 -4.09 -4.58
C PRO A 36 -7.47 -5.36 -4.30
N TYR A 37 -6.85 -6.54 -4.19
CA TYR A 37 -7.55 -7.80 -3.92
C TYR A 37 -6.68 -8.80 -3.15
N VAL A 38 -7.33 -9.69 -2.40
CA VAL A 38 -6.66 -10.76 -1.63
C VAL A 38 -5.86 -11.68 -2.56
N GLY A 39 -4.66 -12.05 -2.14
CA GLY A 39 -3.82 -13.01 -2.88
C GLY A 39 -3.14 -12.43 -4.12
N ALA A 40 -3.10 -11.10 -4.26
CA ALA A 40 -2.47 -10.42 -5.40
C ALA A 40 -0.99 -10.82 -5.60
N CYS A 41 -0.25 -11.16 -4.55
CA CYS A 41 1.16 -11.56 -4.62
C CYS A 41 1.38 -13.09 -4.60
N VAL A 42 0.32 -13.88 -4.49
CA VAL A 42 0.40 -15.37 -4.40
C VAL A 42 0.35 -16.01 -5.80
N HIS A 43 -0.03 -15.24 -6.83
CA HIS A 43 -0.20 -15.72 -8.19
C HIS A 43 0.78 -15.05 -9.15
N THR A 44 1.31 -15.82 -10.10
CA THR A 44 2.12 -15.30 -11.20
C THR A 44 1.25 -15.10 -12.46
N PRO A 45 1.48 -14.02 -13.23
CA PRO A 45 2.39 -12.91 -12.96
C PRO A 45 1.87 -11.98 -11.84
N PRO A 46 2.77 -11.31 -11.10
CA PRO A 46 2.37 -10.31 -10.11
C PRO A 46 1.59 -9.16 -10.77
N PRO A 47 0.81 -8.39 -9.98
CA PRO A 47 0.04 -7.28 -10.52
C PRO A 47 0.96 -6.23 -11.16
N PRO A 48 0.48 -5.51 -12.18
CA PRO A 48 1.16 -4.35 -12.72
C PRO A 48 1.56 -3.33 -11.63
N PRO A 49 2.73 -2.67 -11.75
CA PRO A 49 3.21 -1.71 -10.73
C PRO A 49 2.26 -0.54 -10.42
N ASN A 50 1.44 -0.14 -11.39
CA ASN A 50 0.43 0.90 -11.23
C ASN A 50 -0.83 0.42 -10.47
N GLN A 51 -0.85 -0.83 -9.99
CA GLN A 51 -1.90 -1.38 -9.14
C GLN A 51 -1.41 -1.66 -7.72
N LEU A 52 -0.16 -1.32 -7.41
CA LEU A 52 0.46 -1.50 -6.11
C LEU A 52 0.69 -0.13 -5.48
N VAL A 53 0.60 -0.06 -4.16
CA VAL A 53 1.02 1.11 -3.38
C VAL A 53 2.01 0.62 -2.34
N TYR A 54 3.22 1.15 -2.37
CA TYR A 54 4.18 0.95 -1.30
C TYR A 54 3.83 1.89 -0.15
N VAL A 55 3.61 1.36 1.04
CA VAL A 55 3.23 2.14 2.21
C VAL A 55 4.38 2.11 3.19
N GLU A 56 4.79 3.30 3.62
CA GLU A 56 5.73 3.50 4.72
C GLU A 56 5.00 4.30 5.81
N MET A 57 4.77 3.68 6.95
CA MET A 57 4.07 4.29 8.08
C MET A 57 4.94 5.34 8.74
N ASP A 58 4.41 6.54 8.93
CA ASP A 58 5.13 7.63 9.57
C ASP A 58 5.31 7.41 11.08
N GLU A 59 6.32 8.07 11.63
CA GLU A 59 6.64 8.06 13.07
C GLU A 59 6.87 6.65 13.67
N GLY A 60 7.24 5.66 12.84
CA GLY A 60 7.45 4.28 13.28
C GLY A 60 6.16 3.56 13.68
N ARG A 61 4.98 4.08 13.29
CA ARG A 61 3.70 3.39 13.47
C ARG A 61 3.73 2.03 12.79
N ARG A 62 3.00 1.06 13.36
CA ARG A 62 2.84 -0.27 12.77
C ARG A 62 1.38 -0.47 12.36
N ALA A 63 1.19 -1.01 11.16
CA ALA A 63 -0.11 -1.48 10.68
C ALA A 63 -0.23 -2.98 10.93
N THR A 64 -1.43 -3.46 11.26
CA THR A 64 -1.72 -4.90 11.37
C THR A 64 -1.72 -5.54 9.99
N MET A 65 -1.03 -6.66 9.85
CA MET A 65 -0.90 -7.41 8.61
C MET A 65 -1.87 -8.59 8.64
N ASP A 66 -3.14 -8.30 8.40
CA ASP A 66 -4.19 -9.32 8.34
C ASP A 66 -4.28 -9.94 6.94
N GLY A 67 -4.17 -9.13 5.88
CA GLY A 67 -4.13 -9.58 4.48
C GLY A 67 -5.41 -10.20 3.94
N TRP A 68 -6.38 -10.56 4.78
CA TRP A 68 -7.66 -11.18 4.39
C TRP A 68 -8.81 -10.19 4.39
N ASN A 69 -8.82 -9.28 5.36
CA ASN A 69 -9.83 -8.25 5.51
C ASN A 69 -9.35 -6.94 4.87
N PRO A 70 -10.25 -6.20 4.19
CA PRO A 70 -9.88 -4.91 3.63
C PRO A 70 -9.62 -3.89 4.74
N VAL A 71 -8.79 -2.92 4.43
CA VAL A 71 -8.45 -1.79 5.29
C VAL A 71 -8.65 -0.47 4.55
N TRP A 72 -8.83 0.59 5.32
CA TRP A 72 -8.65 1.97 4.89
C TRP A 72 -7.24 2.43 5.25
N LEU A 73 -6.45 2.77 4.24
CA LEU A 73 -5.21 3.53 4.38
C LEU A 73 -5.50 5.02 4.28
N GLU A 74 -5.07 5.80 5.25
CA GLU A 74 -5.05 7.26 5.21
C GLU A 74 -3.59 7.73 5.22
N GLY A 75 -3.19 8.61 4.30
CA GLY A 75 -1.79 9.07 4.19
C GLY A 75 -1.57 10.07 3.06
N ILE A 76 -0.30 10.42 2.79
CA ILE A 76 0.09 11.36 1.72
C ILE A 76 0.55 10.58 0.49
N LEU A 77 -0.06 10.85 -0.68
CA LEU A 77 0.27 10.16 -1.93
C LEU A 77 1.49 10.75 -2.63
N HIS A 78 2.40 9.88 -3.06
CA HIS A 78 3.54 10.19 -3.92
C HIS A 78 3.49 9.29 -5.16
N VAL A 79 3.84 9.88 -6.31
CA VAL A 79 4.04 9.12 -7.55
C VAL A 79 5.55 8.99 -7.74
N GLU A 80 6.06 7.80 -7.44
CA GLU A 80 7.47 7.46 -7.53
C GLU A 80 7.61 5.96 -7.80
N ASP A 81 8.61 5.60 -8.61
CA ASP A 81 8.92 4.21 -8.87
C ASP A 81 9.73 3.64 -7.70
N VAL A 82 9.08 2.76 -6.93
CA VAL A 82 9.70 1.96 -5.88
C VAL A 82 10.01 0.59 -6.47
N ASN A 83 11.28 0.22 -6.49
CA ASN A 83 11.73 -1.10 -6.92
C ASN A 83 12.23 -1.90 -5.71
N GLY A 84 11.51 -2.95 -5.35
CA GLY A 84 11.88 -3.85 -4.25
C GLY A 84 11.86 -5.32 -4.68
N ILE A 85 12.37 -6.20 -3.82
CA ILE A 85 12.39 -7.65 -4.06
C ILE A 85 10.98 -8.27 -4.09
N TYR A 86 9.99 -7.58 -3.54
CA TYR A 86 8.59 -8.00 -3.45
C TYR A 86 7.71 -7.43 -4.58
N GLY A 87 8.28 -6.65 -5.49
CA GLY A 87 7.59 -6.03 -6.61
C GLY A 87 8.03 -4.60 -6.86
N SER A 88 7.66 -4.09 -8.04
CA SER A 88 7.77 -2.67 -8.37
C SER A 88 6.42 -2.00 -8.13
N SER A 89 6.39 -0.83 -7.52
CA SER A 89 5.21 0.03 -7.36
C SER A 89 5.50 1.39 -7.99
N SER A 90 4.53 1.98 -8.68
CA SER A 90 4.65 3.37 -9.16
C SER A 90 4.02 4.40 -8.21
N TYR A 91 3.59 3.95 -7.02
CA TYR A 91 3.00 4.78 -5.99
C TYR A 91 3.62 4.49 -4.63
N ARG A 92 3.86 5.55 -3.86
CA ARG A 92 4.16 5.46 -2.43
C ARG A 92 3.15 6.26 -1.63
N VAL A 93 2.81 5.78 -0.45
CA VAL A 93 2.06 6.55 0.54
C VAL A 93 2.86 6.62 1.83
N VAL A 94 3.05 7.84 2.33
CA VAL A 94 3.46 8.05 3.72
C VAL A 94 2.20 7.85 4.57
N GLY A 95 2.09 6.68 5.19
CA GLY A 95 0.89 6.20 5.84
C GLY A 95 0.73 6.79 7.25
N MET A 96 -0.40 7.45 7.49
CA MET A 96 -0.74 8.07 8.77
C MET A 96 -1.65 7.17 9.62
N SER A 97 -2.57 6.43 8.99
CA SER A 97 -3.39 5.45 9.68
C SER A 97 -3.83 4.30 8.77
N VAL A 98 -3.98 3.12 9.38
CA VAL A 98 -4.59 1.94 8.76
C VAL A 98 -5.69 1.46 9.69
N LYS A 99 -6.91 1.38 9.18
CA LYS A 99 -8.09 0.97 9.96
C LYS A 99 -8.84 -0.14 9.25
N PRO A 100 -9.50 -1.06 9.97
CA PRO A 100 -10.42 -2.01 9.35
C PRO A 100 -11.44 -1.28 8.45
N TYR A 101 -11.78 -1.89 7.32
CA TYR A 101 -12.79 -1.35 6.42
C TYR A 101 -14.17 -1.41 7.09
N GLY A 102 -14.81 -0.25 7.24
CA GLY A 102 -16.11 -0.06 7.88
C GLY A 102 -16.48 1.41 7.97
#